data_AF-A0A660N0Y4-F1
#
_entry.id   AF-A0A660N0Y4-F1
#
_cell.length_a   1.000
_cell.length_b   1.000
_cell.length_c   1.000
_cell.angle_alpha   90.00
_cell.angle_beta   90.00
_cell.angle_gamma   90.00
#
_symmetry.space_group_name_H-M   'P 1'
#
loop_
_entity.id
_entity.type
_entity.pdbx_description
1 polymer ?
#
loop_
_entity_poly.entity_id
_entity_poly.type
_entity_poly.pdbx_seq_one_letter_code
_entity_poly.pdbx_strand_id
1 'polypeptide(L)'
;MQFPHSWLTQHANPNLSPDQLAHLLTMAGLEVEETAPAAPAFSGVVVAEVKSVEKHPDADRLNVTQVDAGTGELLQIVCGAPN
;
A
#
# COMPACT_ATOMS: atom_id res chain seq x y z
N MET A 1 10.65 16.49 -7.18
CA MET A 1 11.08 15.58 -6.09
C MET A 1 9.83 15.12 -5.36
N GLN A 2 9.73 13.86 -4.95
CA GLN A 2 8.57 13.34 -4.22
C GLN A 2 9.00 12.83 -2.84
N PHE A 3 8.17 13.04 -1.82
CA PHE A 3 8.39 12.52 -0.49
C PHE A 3 7.06 12.30 0.24
N PRO A 4 6.98 11.35 1.19
CA PRO A 4 5.79 11.16 2.00
C PRO A 4 5.59 12.31 2.98
N HIS A 5 4.36 12.82 3.10
CA HIS A 5 4.00 13.80 4.13
C HIS A 5 4.34 13.28 5.55
N SER A 6 4.09 11.99 5.81
CA SER A 6 4.40 11.36 7.09
C SER A 6 5.88 11.41 7.45
N TRP A 7 6.77 11.26 6.46
CA TRP A 7 8.21 11.36 6.67
C TRP A 7 8.60 12.79 7.07
N LEU A 8 8.10 13.80 6.36
CA LEU A 8 8.39 15.20 6.68
C LEU A 8 7.90 15.57 8.09
N THR A 9 6.69 15.12 8.45
CA THR A 9 6.08 15.34 9.77
C THR A 9 6.90 14.72 10.91
N GLN A 10 7.64 13.63 10.67
CA GLN A 10 8.54 13.05 11.68
C GLN A 10 9.75 13.95 12.01
N HIS A 11 10.18 14.79 11.05
CA HIS A 11 11.32 15.70 11.24
C HIS A 11 10.87 17.11 11.66
N ALA A 12 9.75 17.59 11.13
CA ALA A 12 9.16 18.88 11.45
C ALA A 12 7.64 18.79 11.33
N ASN A 13 6.92 18.85 12.45
CA ASN A 13 5.46 18.79 12.48
C ASN A 13 4.86 20.19 12.75
N PRO A 14 4.45 20.94 11.71
CA PRO A 14 3.83 22.26 11.89
C PRO A 14 2.36 22.18 12.31
N ASN A 15 1.79 20.99 12.51
CA ASN A 15 0.37 20.77 12.79
C ASN A 15 -0.55 21.40 11.71
N LEU A 16 -0.19 21.20 10.44
CA LEU A 16 -0.91 21.67 9.26
C LEU A 16 -1.48 20.49 8.48
N SER A 17 -2.61 20.72 7.80
CA SER A 17 -3.09 19.79 6.79
C SER A 17 -2.12 19.70 5.59
N PRO A 18 -2.15 18.61 4.79
CA PRO A 18 -1.32 18.49 3.60
C PRO A 18 -1.47 19.67 2.63
N ASP A 19 -2.69 20.16 2.41
CA ASP A 19 -2.96 21.29 1.51
C ASP A 19 -2.36 22.60 2.02
N GLN A 20 -2.48 22.86 3.33
CA GLN A 20 -1.86 24.04 3.96
C GLN A 20 -0.33 23.97 3.88
N LEU A 21 0.24 22.79 4.08
CA LEU A 21 1.68 22.60 3.99
C LEU A 21 2.18 22.78 2.55
N ALA A 22 1.47 22.23 1.56
CA ALA A 22 1.82 22.41 0.15
C ALA A 22 1.78 23.88 -0.27
N HIS A 23 0.76 24.61 0.18
CA HIS A 23 0.67 26.05 -0.03
C HIS A 23 1.84 26.80 0.63
N LEU A 24 2.16 26.49 1.89
CA LEU A 24 3.27 27.12 2.62
C LEU A 24 4.62 26.89 1.94
N LEU A 25 4.89 25.65 1.50
CA LEU A 25 6.11 25.31 0.76
C LEU A 25 6.22 26.12 -0.53
N THR A 26 5.13 26.20 -1.29
CA THR A 26 5.07 27.00 -2.53
C THR A 26 5.36 28.47 -2.24
N MET A 27 4.77 29.05 -1.19
CA MET A 27 5.04 30.43 -0.76
C MET A 27 6.46 30.65 -0.24
N ALA A 28 7.12 29.61 0.26
CA ALA A 28 8.53 29.63 0.66
C ALA A 28 9.51 29.46 -0.52
N GLY A 29 9.01 29.34 -1.75
CA GLY A 29 9.82 29.16 -2.97
C GLY A 29 10.08 27.70 -3.35
N LEU A 30 9.47 26.74 -2.64
CA LEU A 30 9.51 25.32 -2.95
C LEU A 30 8.18 24.92 -3.59
N GLU A 31 8.05 25.15 -4.90
CA GLU A 31 6.82 24.88 -5.65
C GLU A 31 6.39 23.42 -5.52
N VAL A 32 5.11 23.21 -5.17
CA VAL A 32 4.48 21.89 -5.11
C VAL A 32 3.60 21.71 -6.34
N GLU A 33 4.06 20.88 -7.27
CA GLU A 33 3.35 20.60 -8.53
C GLU A 33 2.09 19.74 -8.32
N GLU A 34 2.14 18.77 -7.42
CA GLU A 34 1.05 17.82 -7.19
C GLU A 34 1.03 17.29 -5.76
N THR A 35 -0.17 17.00 -5.26
CA THR A 35 -0.40 16.28 -4.02
C THR A 35 -1.39 15.14 -4.26
N ALA A 36 -1.02 13.92 -3.87
CA ALA A 36 -1.87 12.75 -3.97
C ALA A 36 -1.77 11.86 -2.72
N PRO A 37 -2.86 11.18 -2.31
CA PRO A 37 -2.78 10.17 -1.27
C PRO A 37 -1.92 8.99 -1.76
N ALA A 38 -1.24 8.32 -0.84
CA ALA A 38 -0.40 7.16 -1.17
C ALA A 38 -1.20 5.99 -1.78
N ALA A 39 -2.48 5.87 -1.42
CA ALA A 39 -3.41 4.93 -2.04
C ALA A 39 -4.85 5.46 -1.97
N PRO A 40 -5.75 5.01 -2.86
CA PRO A 40 -7.19 5.25 -2.75
C PRO A 40 -7.77 4.64 -1.47
N ALA A 41 -8.98 5.06 -1.09
CA ALA A 41 -9.70 4.45 0.02
C ALA A 41 -10.14 3.01 -0.33
N PHE A 42 -9.79 2.05 0.52
CA PHE A 42 -10.25 0.65 0.44
C PHE A 42 -10.43 0.08 1.84
N SER A 43 -11.15 -1.05 1.95
CA SER A 43 -11.39 -1.74 3.22
C SER A 43 -11.31 -3.26 3.03
N GLY A 44 -11.14 -4.01 4.14
CA GLY A 44 -11.11 -5.48 4.13
C GLY A 44 -9.80 -6.12 3.66
N VAL A 45 -8.73 -5.33 3.47
CA VAL A 45 -7.40 -5.83 3.12
C VAL A 45 -6.59 -6.06 4.40
N VAL A 46 -6.02 -7.25 4.56
CA VAL A 46 -5.21 -7.64 5.72
C VAL A 46 -3.87 -8.21 5.26
N VAL A 47 -2.89 -8.20 6.16
CA VAL A 47 -1.63 -8.91 5.96
C VAL A 47 -1.85 -10.39 6.25
N ALA A 48 -1.36 -11.24 5.37
CA ALA A 48 -1.51 -12.69 5.45
C ALA A 48 -0.22 -13.39 5.02
N GLU A 49 -0.04 -14.64 5.44
CA GLU A 49 1.13 -15.45 5.13
C GLU A 49 0.76 -16.63 4.22
N VAL A 50 1.53 -16.83 3.15
CA VAL A 50 1.36 -17.99 2.27
C VAL A 50 2.02 -19.21 2.92
N LYS A 51 1.22 -20.23 3.25
CA LYS A 51 1.69 -21.48 3.87
C LYS A 51 2.09 -22.56 2.86
N SER A 52 1.40 -22.62 1.72
CA SER A 52 1.77 -23.52 0.63
C SER A 52 1.39 -22.95 -0.74
N VAL A 53 2.10 -23.40 -1.77
CA VAL A 53 1.90 -23.03 -3.17
C VAL A 53 1.97 -24.31 -4.01
N GLU A 54 0.90 -24.59 -4.75
CA GLU A 54 0.82 -25.72 -5.67
C GLU A 54 0.40 -25.23 -7.07
N LYS A 55 0.90 -25.87 -8.13
CA LYS A 55 0.51 -25.50 -9.50
C LYS A 55 -0.95 -25.86 -9.73
N HIS A 56 -1.71 -24.95 -10.35
CA HIS A 56 -3.10 -25.23 -10.66
C HIS A 56 -3.19 -26.38 -11.68
N PRO A 57 -4.02 -27.42 -11.43
CA PRO A 57 -4.09 -28.61 -12.27
C PRO A 57 -4.51 -28.29 -13.71
N ASP A 58 -5.44 -27.34 -13.87
CA ASP A 58 -6.02 -26.98 -15.17
C ASP A 58 -5.49 -25.66 -15.76
N ALA A 59 -4.47 -25.02 -15.15
CA ALA A 59 -4.02 -23.70 -15.60
C ALA A 59 -2.51 -23.52 -15.42
N ASP A 60 -1.79 -23.36 -16.54
CA ASP A 60 -0.32 -23.31 -16.55
C ASP A 60 0.28 -22.07 -15.90
N ARG A 61 -0.48 -20.97 -15.83
CA ARG A 61 -0.01 -19.67 -15.33
C ARG A 61 -0.58 -19.32 -13.95
N LEU A 62 -1.26 -20.25 -13.30
CA LEU A 62 -1.91 -20.04 -12.00
C LEU A 62 -1.37 -21.03 -10.96
N ASN A 63 -1.37 -20.57 -9.72
CA ASN A 63 -1.06 -21.37 -8.55
C ASN A 63 -2.25 -21.37 -7.60
N VAL A 64 -2.48 -22.49 -6.93
CA VAL A 64 -3.38 -22.60 -5.79
C VAL A 64 -2.54 -22.43 -4.53
N THR A 65 -2.85 -21.41 -3.73
CA THR A 65 -2.14 -21.07 -2.51
C THR A 65 -3.03 -21.27 -1.29
N GLN A 66 -2.46 -21.81 -0.20
CA GLN A 66 -3.10 -21.81 1.11
C GLN A 66 -2.54 -20.66 1.93
N VAL A 67 -3.41 -19.77 2.38
CA VAL A 67 -3.05 -18.48 2.98
C VAL A 67 -3.65 -18.38 4.38
N ASP A 68 -2.80 -18.05 5.35
CA ASP A 68 -3.21 -17.75 6.72
C ASP A 68 -3.43 -16.24 6.88
N ALA A 69 -4.70 -15.84 7.01
CA ALA A 69 -5.12 -14.46 7.23
C ALA A 69 -5.44 -14.15 8.70
N GLY A 70 -5.05 -15.03 9.64
CA GLY A 70 -5.36 -14.86 11.07
C GLY A 70 -6.82 -15.12 11.43
N THR A 71 -7.58 -15.78 10.54
CA THR A 71 -9.01 -16.11 10.72
C THR A 71 -9.23 -17.47 11.39
N GLY A 72 -8.17 -18.23 11.67
CA GLY A 72 -8.21 -19.55 12.30
C GLY A 72 -8.26 -20.73 11.32
N GLU A 73 -8.69 -20.50 10.08
CA GLU A 73 -8.67 -21.48 8.99
C GLU A 73 -7.82 -20.95 7.82
N LEU A 74 -7.16 -21.86 7.11
CA LEU A 74 -6.42 -21.52 5.89
C LEU A 74 -7.40 -21.23 4.75
N LEU A 75 -7.17 -20.12 4.07
CA LEU A 75 -7.94 -19.70 2.91
C LEU A 75 -7.26 -20.19 1.63
N GLN A 76 -8.04 -20.78 0.74
CA GLN A 76 -7.56 -21.14 -0.60
C GLN A 76 -7.70 -19.93 -1.54
N ILE A 77 -6.58 -19.47 -2.09
CA ILE A 77 -6.52 -18.33 -3.02
C ILE A 77 -5.80 -18.77 -4.30
N VAL A 78 -6.37 -18.45 -5.47
CA VAL A 78 -5.71 -18.65 -6.76
C VAL A 78 -4.95 -17.40 -7.15
N CYS A 79 -3.64 -17.51 -7.33
CA CYS A 79 -2.77 -16.40 -7.69
C CYS A 79 -1.94 -16.73 -8.93
N GLY A 80 -1.83 -15.77 -9.87
CA GLY A 80 -1.00 -15.89 -11.07
C GLY A 80 0.30 -15.08 -11.03
N ALA A 81 0.61 -14.45 -9.89
CA ALA A 81 1.83 -13.68 -9.74
C ALA A 81 3.06 -14.61 -9.72
N PRO A 82 4.17 -14.23 -10.38
CA PRO A 82 5.36 -15.08 -10.49
C PRO A 82 6.30 -14.99 -9.27
N ASN A 83 6.02 -14.10 -8.32
CA ASN A 83 6.86 -13.76 -7.16
C ASN A 83 6.30 -14.31 -5.85
#